data_AF-A0A7Y4YZU1-F1
#
_entry.id   AF-A0A7Y4YZU1-F1
#
_cell.length_a   1.000
_cell.length_b   1.000
_cell.length_c   1.000
_cell.angle_alpha   90.00
_cell.angle_beta   90.00
_cell.angle_gamma   90.00
#
_symmetry.space_group_name_H-M   'P 1'
#
loop_
_entity.id
_entity.type
_entity.pdbx_description
1 polymer ?
#
loop_
_entity_poly.entity_id
_entity_poly.type
_entity_poly.pdbx_seq_one_letter_code
_entity_poly.pdbx_strand_id
1 'polypeptide(L)'
;MAQIGNVPEIKAVKKHLEEMKERNLISAWELPYENLLTRLTAAIFFLTPTDDSKLEEIWNELEVHKMLTYRLNEEKKLSQLVWRVEFNKGFEL
;
A
#
# COMPACT_ATOMS: atom_id res chain seq x y z
N MET A 1 9.84 25.02 -3.44
CA MET A 1 8.48 24.66 -2.98
C MET A 1 8.36 23.15 -3.08
N ALA A 2 8.50 22.43 -1.96
CA ALA A 2 8.33 20.99 -1.96
C ALA A 2 6.84 20.70 -2.21
N GLN A 3 6.50 20.09 -3.34
CA GLN A 3 5.14 19.60 -3.59
C GLN A 3 4.88 18.45 -2.61
N ILE A 4 4.27 18.79 -1.48
CA ILE A 4 3.72 17.82 -0.53
C ILE A 4 2.69 16.98 -1.30
N GLY A 5 2.79 15.64 -1.23
CA GLY A 5 1.89 14.71 -1.91
C GLY A 5 2.29 14.25 -3.32
N ASN A 6 3.44 14.66 -3.88
CA ASN A 6 3.84 14.30 -5.24
C ASN A 6 5.04 13.34 -5.31
N VAL A 7 5.15 12.40 -4.36
CA VAL A 7 6.25 11.44 -4.32
C VAL A 7 6.07 10.43 -5.45
N PRO A 8 7.00 10.34 -6.43
CA PRO A 8 6.84 9.47 -7.60
C PRO A 8 6.69 7.99 -7.21
N GLU A 9 7.34 7.57 -6.13
CA GLU A 9 7.23 6.22 -5.58
C GLU A 9 5.83 5.92 -5.05
N ILE A 10 5.21 6.85 -4.31
CA ILE A 10 3.83 6.71 -3.83
C ILE A 10 2.87 6.61 -5.02
N LYS A 11 3.07 7.44 -6.05
CA LYS A 11 2.26 7.36 -7.27
C LYS A 11 2.41 6.03 -7.99
N ALA A 12 3.63 5.49 -8.05
CA ALA A 12 3.87 4.19 -8.67
C ALA A 12 3.11 3.08 -7.93
N VAL A 13 3.15 3.06 -6.60
CA VAL A 13 2.37 2.11 -5.78
C VAL A 13 0.87 2.29 -6.00
N LYS A 14 0.36 3.53 -5.95
CA LYS A 14 -1.07 3.81 -6.18
C LYS A 14 -1.55 3.31 -7.53
N LYS A 15 -0.76 3.57 -8.58
CA LYS A 15 -1.06 3.08 -9.93
C LYS A 15 -1.09 1.55 -9.94
N HIS A 16 -0.10 0.90 -9.32
CA HIS A 16 -0.03 -0.56 -9.26
C HIS A 16 -1.24 -1.15 -8.51
N LEU A 17 -1.68 -0.52 -7.41
CA LEU A 17 -2.89 -0.91 -6.68
C LEU A 17 -4.15 -0.78 -7.53
N GLU A 18 -4.31 0.31 -8.29
CA GLU A 18 -5.43 0.45 -9.23
C GLU A 18 -5.39 -0.62 -10.32
N GLU A 19 -4.23 -0.90 -10.92
CA GLU A 19 -4.08 -1.96 -11.92
C GLU A 19 -4.44 -3.34 -11.35
N MET A 20 -4.06 -3.63 -10.09
CA MET A 20 -4.45 -4.86 -9.40
C MET A 20 -5.96 -4.92 -9.12
N LYS A 21 -6.59 -3.79 -8.85
CA LYS A 21 -8.05 -3.69 -8.67
C LYS A 21 -8.78 -3.96 -9.98
N GLU A 22 -8.32 -3.38 -11.09
CA GLU A 22 -8.87 -3.65 -12.42
C GLU A 22 -8.70 -5.13 -12.81
N ARG A 23 -7.61 -5.77 -12.38
CA ARG A 23 -7.36 -7.22 -12.52
C ARG A 23 -8.14 -8.11 -11.56
N ASN A 24 -9.03 -7.55 -10.73
CA ASN A 24 -9.79 -8.27 -9.71
C ASN A 24 -8.95 -8.97 -8.63
N LEU A 25 -7.69 -8.54 -8.42
CA LEU A 25 -6.85 -9.09 -7.35
C LEU A 25 -7.23 -8.50 -5.99
N ILE A 26 -7.43 -7.18 -5.96
CA ILE A 26 -7.89 -6.48 -4.76
C ILE A 26 -9.29 -5.92 -4.98
N SER A 27 -10.12 -6.03 -3.95
CA SER A 27 -11.47 -5.48 -3.95
C SER A 27 -11.44 -3.96 -3.73
N ALA A 28 -10.61 -3.52 -2.78
CA ALA A 28 -10.46 -2.12 -2.43
C ALA A 28 -9.07 -1.85 -1.86
N TRP A 29 -8.61 -0.61 -1.99
CA TRP A 29 -7.43 -0.09 -1.33
C TRP A 29 -7.62 1.36 -0.89
N GLU A 30 -6.87 1.77 0.13
CA GLU A 30 -6.90 3.11 0.71
C GLU A 30 -5.49 3.57 1.10
N LEU A 31 -5.27 4.89 1.05
CA LEU A 31 -4.05 5.55 1.54
C LEU A 31 -4.44 6.73 2.46
N PRO A 32 -4.59 6.51 3.77
CA PRO A 32 -4.89 7.58 4.70
C PRO A 32 -3.75 8.58 4.78
N TYR A 33 -4.10 9.84 5.04
CA TYR A 33 -3.17 10.96 5.22
C TYR A 33 -2.18 11.18 4.06
N GLU A 34 -2.57 10.85 2.82
CA GLU A 34 -1.74 11.08 1.62
C GLU A 34 -1.18 12.51 1.56
N ASN A 35 -1.99 13.49 1.94
CA ASN A 35 -1.62 14.91 1.94
C ASN A 35 -0.49 15.27 2.92
N LEU A 36 -0.12 14.37 3.84
CA LEU A 36 1.00 14.55 4.78
C LEU A 36 2.25 13.77 4.33
N LEU A 37 2.14 12.92 3.32
CA LEU A 37 3.22 12.05 2.89
C LEU A 37 4.24 12.83 2.04
N THR A 38 5.49 12.77 2.49
CA THR A 38 6.65 13.33 1.80
C THR A 38 7.62 12.25 1.33
N ARG A 39 7.43 10.99 1.76
CA ARG A 39 8.25 9.82 1.40
C ARG A 39 7.42 8.53 1.44
N LEU A 40 7.78 7.55 0.62
CA LEU A 40 7.10 6.26 0.55
C LEU A 40 7.23 5.45 1.86
N THR A 41 8.35 5.57 2.57
CA THR A 41 8.58 4.82 3.83
C THR A 41 7.66 5.22 4.98
N ALA A 42 7.00 6.39 4.88
CA ALA A 42 5.98 6.83 5.83
C ALA A 42 4.55 6.51 5.35
N ALA A 43 4.39 6.04 4.11
CA ALA A 43 3.11 5.71 3.52
C ALA A 43 2.61 4.37 4.06
N ILE A 44 1.35 4.36 4.51
CA ILE A 44 0.67 3.17 4.98
C ILE A 44 -0.51 2.94 4.05
N PHE A 45 -0.39 1.94 3.20
CA PHE A 45 -1.46 1.51 2.32
C PHE A 45 -2.31 0.48 3.04
N PHE A 46 -3.59 0.46 2.72
CA PHE A 46 -4.50 -0.56 3.19
C PHE A 46 -5.16 -1.20 1.99
N LEU A 47 -5.36 -2.52 2.00
CA LEU A 47 -6.04 -3.23 0.93
C LEU A 47 -6.86 -4.40 1.47
N THR A 48 -7.88 -4.77 0.70
CA THR A 48 -8.64 -6.00 0.91
C THR A 48 -8.54 -6.82 -0.37
N PRO A 49 -7.98 -8.04 -0.32
CA PRO A 49 -7.97 -8.94 -1.47
C PRO A 49 -9.40 -9.29 -1.87
N THR A 50 -9.65 -9.56 -3.14
CA THR A 50 -10.94 -10.10 -3.57
C THR A 50 -11.14 -11.51 -3.04
N ASP A 51 -10.06 -12.28 -2.93
CA ASP A 51 -10.05 -13.65 -2.43
C ASP A 51 -8.70 -13.97 -1.76
N ASP A 52 -8.70 -14.74 -0.67
CA ASP A 52 -7.47 -15.10 0.05
C ASP A 52 -6.48 -15.91 -0.81
N SER A 53 -6.97 -16.64 -1.83
CA SER A 53 -6.10 -17.34 -2.79
C SER A 53 -5.26 -16.40 -3.66
N LYS A 54 -5.63 -15.11 -3.76
CA LYS A 54 -4.91 -14.09 -4.53
C LYS A 54 -3.83 -13.36 -3.73
N LEU A 55 -3.73 -13.62 -2.42
CA LEU A 55 -2.76 -12.96 -1.54
C LEU A 55 -1.32 -13.13 -2.04
N GLU A 56 -0.93 -14.35 -2.41
CA GLU A 56 0.42 -14.61 -2.90
C GLU A 56 0.72 -13.83 -4.19
N GLU A 57 -0.24 -13.76 -5.12
CA GLU A 57 -0.11 -12.96 -6.34
C GLU A 57 0.03 -11.46 -6.02
N ILE A 58 -0.81 -10.93 -5.12
CA ILE A 58 -0.74 -9.53 -4.68
C ILE A 58 0.62 -9.20 -4.06
N TRP A 59 1.16 -10.08 -3.22
CA TRP A 59 2.46 -9.85 -2.58
C TRP A 59 3.61 -9.91 -3.58
N ASN A 60 3.56 -10.83 -4.54
CA ASN A 60 4.55 -10.89 -5.62
C ASN A 60 4.53 -9.61 -6.47
N GLU A 61 3.34 -9.11 -6.83
CA GLU A 61 3.22 -7.86 -7.59
C GLU A 61 3.77 -6.67 -6.79
N LEU A 62 3.51 -6.61 -5.48
CA LEU A 62 3.97 -5.52 -4.63
C LEU A 62 5.45 -5.61 -4.25
N GLU A 63 6.09 -6.78 -4.34
CA GLU A 63 7.51 -6.98 -4.02
C GLU A 63 8.44 -6.19 -4.95
N VAL A 64 7.96 -5.84 -6.16
CA VAL A 64 8.65 -4.93 -7.09
C VAL A 64 9.00 -3.59 -6.43
N HIS A 65 8.14 -3.15 -5.51
CA HIS A 65 8.35 -1.98 -4.68
C HIS A 65 9.15 -2.45 -3.46
N LYS A 66 10.47 -2.26 -3.54
CA LYS A 66 11.43 -2.68 -2.51
C LYS A 66 10.97 -2.25 -1.11
N MET A 67 11.44 -2.98 -0.10
CA MET A 67 11.12 -2.74 1.31
C MET A 67 9.65 -3.01 1.70
N LEU A 68 8.94 -3.79 0.89
CA LEU A 68 7.58 -4.26 1.18
C LEU A 68 7.50 -4.95 2.55
N THR A 69 6.56 -4.46 3.37
CA THR A 69 6.12 -5.03 4.63
C THR A 69 4.61 -5.07 4.60
N TYR A 70 4.01 -6.20 4.95
CA TYR A 70 2.56 -6.31 5.06
C TYR A 70 2.18 -7.02 6.36
N ARG A 71 1.05 -6.63 6.93
CA ARG A 71 0.50 -7.22 8.15
C ARG A 71 -1.01 -7.05 8.18
N LEU A 72 -1.69 -7.87 8.98
CA LEU A 72 -3.12 -7.69 9.20
C LEU A 72 -3.40 -6.37 9.93
N ASN A 73 -4.44 -5.67 9.50
CA ASN A 73 -4.92 -4.46 10.13
C ASN A 73 -5.86 -4.80 11.29
N GLU A 74 -5.29 -5.34 12.37
CA GLU A 74 -6.07 -5.74 13.55
C GLU A 74 -6.69 -4.55 14.28
N GLU A 75 -5.98 -3.42 14.34
CA GLU A 75 -6.44 -2.24 15.09
C GLU A 75 -7.60 -1.49 14.41
N LYS A 76 -7.71 -1.55 13.07
CA LYS A 76 -8.73 -0.86 12.26
C LYS A 76 -8.96 0.63 12.59
N LYS A 77 -7.96 1.30 13.18
CA LYS A 77 -8.04 2.71 13.59
C LYS A 77 -7.99 3.68 12.42
N LEU A 78 -7.26 3.33 11.36
CA LEU A 78 -6.99 4.21 10.22
C LEU A 78 -7.77 3.84 8.95
N SER A 79 -8.15 2.57 8.82
CA SER A 79 -8.94 2.04 7.71
C SER A 79 -9.67 0.79 8.18
N GLN A 80 -10.78 0.46 7.52
CA GLN A 80 -11.55 -0.76 7.76
C GLN A 80 -11.08 -1.96 6.94
N LEU A 81 -10.12 -1.76 6.03
CA LEU A 81 -9.60 -2.81 5.16
C LEU A 81 -8.76 -3.84 5.93
N VAL A 82 -8.59 -5.01 5.33
CA VAL A 82 -8.07 -6.20 6.01
C VAL A 82 -6.57 -6.15 6.21
N TRP A 83 -5.82 -5.74 5.18
CA TRP A 83 -4.37 -5.75 5.18
C TRP A 83 -3.82 -4.35 5.21
N ARG A 84 -2.71 -4.20 5.93
CA ARG A 84 -1.86 -3.02 5.97
C ARG A 84 -0.57 -3.34 5.25
N VAL A 85 -0.18 -2.46 4.34
CA VAL A 85 1.00 -2.57 3.48
C VAL A 85 1.85 -1.31 3.62
N GLU A 86 3.13 -1.50 3.86
CA GLU A 86 4.12 -0.45 4.12
C GLU A 86 5.39 -0.75 3.34
N PHE A 87 6.17 0.28 3.01
CA PHE A 87 7.40 0.14 2.24
C PHE A 87 8.59 0.66 3.04
N ASN A 88 8.76 0.10 4.24
CA ASN A 88 9.74 0.53 5.24
C ASN A 88 10.54 -0.63 5.85
N LYS A 89 10.55 -1.81 5.24
CA LYS A 89 11.28 -2.98 5.73
C LYS A 89 12.77 -2.65 5.93
N GLY A 90 13.23 -2.72 7.18
CA GLY A 90 14.62 -2.42 7.55
C GLY A 90 14.99 -0.94 7.54
N PHE A 91 14.01 -0.04 7.53
CA PHE A 91 14.24 1.40 7.71
C PHE A 91 14.31 1.70 9.22
N GLU A 92 15.52 1.86 9.75
CA GLU A 92 15.74 2.41 11.09
C GLU A 92 15.70 3.94 11.01
N LEU A 93 14.93 4.57 11.91
CA LEU A 93 14.74 6.03 12.00
C LEU A 93 15.95 6.74 12.62
#